data_AF-A0A0P4UM15-F1
#
_entry.id   AF-A0A0P4UM15-F1
#
_cell.length_a   1.000
_cell.length_b   1.000
_cell.length_c   1.000
_cell.angle_alpha   90.00
_cell.angle_beta   90.00
_cell.angle_gamma   90.00
#
_symmetry.space_group_name_H-M   'P 1'
#
loop_
_entity.id
_entity.type
_entity.pdbx_description
1 polymer ?
#
loop_
_entity_poly.entity_id
_entity_poly.type
_entity_poly.pdbx_seq_one_letter_code
_entity_poly.pdbx_strand_id
1 'polypeptide(L)' 'MLSSQRTELLKLSPSERLLLVQDLWDSLDTEDIPITQEQKDELDRRKTAYQANPASGRSWEDVKRRIIEKHG' A
#
# COMPACT_ATOMS: atom_id res chain seq x y z
N MET A 1 9.12 -12.80 21.69
CA MET A 1 7.74 -12.36 21.97
C MET A 1 6.96 -12.11 20.68
N LEU A 2 7.44 -11.25 19.77
CA LEU A 2 6.84 -11.04 18.43
C LEU A 2 6.78 -12.32 17.56
N SER A 3 7.77 -13.20 17.70
CA SER A 3 7.84 -14.48 17.00
C SER A 3 6.67 -15.41 17.35
N SER A 4 6.25 -15.45 18.61
CA SER A 4 5.14 -16.28 19.07
C SER A 4 3.78 -15.77 18.56
N GLN A 5 3.57 -14.45 18.56
CA GLN A 5 2.37 -13.84 18.02
C GLN A 5 2.23 -14.10 16.51
N ARG A 6 3.34 -14.00 15.77
CA ARG A 6 3.33 -14.33 14.34
C ARG A 6 2.93 -15.78 14.07
N THR A 7 3.39 -16.73 14.89
CA THR A 7 2.99 -18.14 14.74
C THR A 7 1.50 -18.35 14.94
N GLU A 8 0.87 -17.67 15.91
CA GLU A 8 -0.58 -17.74 16.10
C GLU A 8 -1.35 -17.11 14.94
N LEU A 9 -0.89 -15.98 14.42
CA LEU A 9 -1.49 -15.34 13.23
C LEU A 9 -1.43 -16.24 11.99
N LEU A 10 -0.43 -17.11 11.88
CA LEU A 10 -0.31 -18.05 10.77
C LEU A 10 -1.23 -19.27 10.89
N LYS A 11 -1.85 -19.51 12.05
CA LYS A 11 -2.86 -20.56 12.23
C LYS A 11 -4.24 -20.14 11.70
N LEU A 12 -4.48 -18.83 11.59
CA LEU A 12 -5.68 -18.29 10.97
C LEU A 12 -5.76 -18.69 9.49
N SER A 13 -6.96 -18.95 9.00
CA SER A 13 -7.20 -19.14 7.58
C SER A 13 -6.80 -17.89 6.78
N PRO A 14 -6.53 -18.01 5.46
CA PRO A 14 -6.24 -16.86 4.62
C PRO A 14 -7.28 -15.73 4.72
N SER A 15 -8.57 -16.08 4.78
CA SER A 15 -9.66 -15.11 4.89
C SER A 15 -9.66 -14.38 6.23
N GLU A 16 -9.46 -15.11 7.34
CA GLU A 16 -9.38 -14.50 8.69
C GLU A 16 -8.17 -13.57 8.80
N ARG A 17 -7.03 -13.94 8.21
CA ARG A 17 -5.87 -13.04 8.16
C ARG A 17 -6.15 -11.78 7.36
N LEU A 18 -6.88 -11.88 6.25
CA LEU A 18 -7.22 -10.73 5.44
C LEU A 18 -8.16 -9.77 6.20
N LEU A 19 -9.17 -10.32 6.88
CA LEU A 19 -10.06 -9.52 7.75
C LEU A 19 -9.29 -8.85 8.88
N LEU A 20 -8.40 -9.58 9.55
CA LEU A 20 -7.58 -9.00 10.61
C LEU A 20 -6.63 -7.90 10.09
N VAL A 21 -6.06 -8.07 8.89
CA VAL A 21 -5.26 -7.01 8.26
C VAL A 21 -6.11 -5.77 8.00
N GLN A 22 -7.36 -5.94 7.55
CA GLN A 22 -8.30 -4.85 7.36
C GLN A 22 -8.66 -4.17 8.69
N ASP A 23 -9.02 -4.94 9.72
CA ASP A 23 -9.38 -4.39 11.04
C ASP A 23 -8.21 -3.61 11.66
N LEU A 24 -6.98 -4.14 11.56
CA LEU A 24 -5.79 -3.45 12.02
C LEU A 24 -5.53 -2.18 11.22
N TRP A 25 -5.76 -2.21 9.90
CA TRP A 25 -5.62 -1.03 9.05
C TRP A 25 -6.65 0.05 9.41
N ASP A 26 -7.90 -0.34 9.61
CA ASP A 26 -9.01 0.57 9.97
C ASP A 26 -8.89 1.12 11.40
N SER A 27 -8.06 0.49 12.24
CA SER A 27 -7.77 0.99 13.59
C SER A 27 -6.76 2.13 13.65
N LEU A 28 -6.12 2.47 12.53
CA LEU A 28 -5.11 3.54 12.46
C LEU A 28 -5.76 4.87 12.05
N ASP A 29 -5.45 5.93 12.79
CA ASP A 29 -5.83 7.30 12.44
C ASP A 29 -4.73 7.97 11.60
N THR A 30 -5.08 9.04 10.88
CA THR A 30 -4.12 9.79 10.04
C THR A 30 -3.00 10.44 10.86
N GLU A 31 -3.28 10.69 12.13
CA GLU A 31 -2.41 11.27 13.13
C GLU A 31 -1.36 10.29 13.64
N ASP A 32 -1.63 8.98 13.56
CA ASP A 32 -0.69 7.93 13.95
C ASP A 32 0.49 7.84 12.97
N ILE A 33 0.25 8.20 11.71
CA ILE A 33 1.25 8.16 10.62
C ILE A 33 1.18 9.48 9.83
N PRO A 34 1.67 10.59 10.39
CA PRO A 34 1.56 11.88 9.74
C PRO A 34 2.44 11.94 8.49
N ILE A 35 1.85 12.39 7.38
CA ILE A 35 2.59 12.66 6.15
C ILE A 35 3.28 14.03 6.21
N THR A 36 4.55 14.09 5.80
CA THR A 36 5.33 15.33 5.81
C THR A 36 4.82 16.30 4.74
N GLN A 37 5.10 17.60 4.92
CA GLN A 37 4.75 18.58 3.90
C GLN A 37 5.44 18.28 2.56
N GLU A 38 6.70 17.85 2.60
CA GLU A 38 7.45 17.45 1.41
C GLU A 38 6.77 16.30 0.64
N GLN A 39 6.20 15.32 1.35
CA GLN A 39 5.44 14.23 0.72
C GLN A 39 4.16 14.74 0.07
N LYS A 40 3.45 15.67 0.70
CA LYS A 40 2.25 16.32 0.12
C LYS A 40 2.62 17.10 -1.15
N ASP A 41 3.68 17.90 -1.09
CA ASP A 41 4.15 18.71 -2.20
C ASP A 41 4.55 17.82 -3.40
N GLU A 42 5.21 16.68 -3.15
CA GLU A 42 5.55 15.71 -4.20
C GLU A 42 4.30 15.07 -4.82
N LEU A 43 3.26 14.78 -4.04
CA LEU A 43 2.00 14.27 -4.56
C LEU A 43 1.31 15.30 -5.46
N ASP A 44 1.26 16.56 -5.03
CA ASP A 44 0.67 17.65 -5.83
C ASP A 44 1.44 17.89 -7.13
N ARG A 45 2.78 17.85 -7.07
CA ARG A 45 3.63 17.95 -8.26
C ARG A 45 3.35 16.82 -9.25
N ARG A 46 3.27 15.57 -8.77
CA ARG A 46 2.97 14.40 -9.63
C ARG A 46 1.59 14.46 -10.23
N LYS A 47 0.59 14.89 -9.44
CA LYS A 47 -0.79 15.04 -9.90
C LYS A 47 -0.88 16.09 -11.00
N THR A 48 -0.24 17.25 -10.82
CA THR A 48 -0.18 18.32 -11.83
C THR A 48 0.48 17.85 -13.11
N ALA A 49 1.63 17.14 -13.00
CA ALA A 49 2.32 16.59 -14.16
C ALA A 49 1.47 15.57 -14.93
N TYR A 50 0.73 14.70 -14.22
CA TYR A 50 -0.18 13.75 -14.83
C TYR A 50 -1.36 14.43 -15.52
N GLN A 51 -1.95 15.47 -14.91
CA GLN A 51 -3.03 16.24 -15.53
C GLN A 51 -2.57 16.96 -16.82
N ALA A 52 -1.33 17.47 -16.85
CA ALA A 52 -0.74 18.08 -18.03
C ALA A 52 -0.42 17.05 -19.13
N ASN A 53 -0.08 15.82 -18.76
CA ASN A 53 0.20 14.74 -19.69
C ASN A 53 -0.33 13.39 -19.16
N PRO A 54 -1.60 13.03 -19.43
CA PRO A 54 -2.20 11.79 -18.94
C PRO A 54 -1.50 10.52 -19.45
N ALA A 55 -0.82 10.59 -20.59
CA ALA A 55 -0.05 9.47 -21.16
C ALA A 55 1.29 9.21 -20.41
N SER A 56 1.67 10.06 -19.45
CA SER A 56 2.84 9.85 -18.59
C SER A 56 2.64 8.72 -17.56
N GLY A 57 1.39 8.34 -17.30
CA GLY A 57 1.05 7.21 -16.44
C GLY A 57 1.34 5.87 -17.10
N ARG A 58 1.39 4.81 -16.29
CA ARG A 58 1.36 3.41 -16.76
C ARG A 58 0.02 2.80 -16.41
N SER A 59 -0.50 1.93 -17.26
CA SER A 59 -1.70 1.18 -16.91
C SER A 59 -1.41 0.27 -15.71
N TRP A 60 -2.47 -0.09 -14.99
CA TRP A 60 -2.34 -1.05 -13.90
C TRP A 60 -1.83 -2.41 -14.41
N GLU A 61 -2.26 -2.84 -15.61
CA GLU A 61 -1.74 -4.07 -16.20
C GLU A 61 -0.22 -4.02 -16.41
N ASP A 62 0.31 -2.91 -16.90
CA ASP A 62 1.75 -2.75 -17.13
C ASP A 62 2.55 -2.74 -15.84
N VAL A 63 2.04 -2.06 -14.81
CA VAL A 63 2.67 -2.06 -13.48
C VAL A 63 2.64 -3.47 -12.88
N LYS A 64 1.49 -4.14 -12.93
CA LYS A 64 1.32 -5.50 -12.40
C LYS A 64 2.23 -6.49 -13.11
N ARG A 65 2.29 -6.43 -14.45
CA ARG A 65 3.17 -7.26 -15.28
C ARG A 65 4.63 -7.11 -14.84
N ARG A 66 5.12 -5.87 -14.73
CA ARG A 66 6.49 -5.57 -14.27
C ARG A 66 6.78 -6.17 -12.88
N ILE A 67 5.85 -6.05 -11.94
CA ILE A 67 6.05 -6.55 -10.56
C ILE A 67 6.14 -8.08 -10.56
N ILE A 68 5.24 -8.75 -11.28
CA ILE A 68 5.20 -10.21 -11.37
C ILE A 68 6.45 -10.73 -12.10
N GLU A 69 6.84 -10.15 -13.23
CA GLU A 69 8.04 -10.55 -13.97
C GLU A 69 9.34 -10.41 -13.15
N LYS A 70 9.37 -9.49 -12.18
CA LYS A 70 10.56 -9.26 -11.34
C LYS A 70 10.65 -10.22 -10.14
N HIS A 71 9.56 -10.90 -9.79
CA HIS A 71 9.45 -11.71 -8.57
C HIS A 71 8.82 -13.10 -8.79
N GLY A 72 8.56 -13.47 -10.04
CA GLY A 72 8.05 -14.78 -10.46
C GLY A 72 9.16 -15.75 -10.85
#